data_AF-A0A9C7QG50-F1
#
_entry.id   AF-A0A9C7QG50-F1
#
_cell.length_a   1.000
_cell.length_b   1.000
_cell.length_c   1.000
_cell.angle_alpha   90.00
_cell.angle_beta   90.00
_cell.angle_gamma   90.00
#
_symmetry.space_group_name_H-M   'P 1'
#
loop_
_entity.id
_entity.type
_entity.pdbx_description
1 polymer ?
#
loop_
_entity_poly.entity_id
_entity_poly.type
_entity_poly.pdbx_seq_one_letter_code
_entity_poly.pdbx_strand_id
1 'polypeptide(L)'
;MDERTAQAVIRCLEIDCDFYRELHMFLMKKHTKILDDDLEWLTQSLNTEQAYVMKSQSLETKRQALFQGLGIADRKLSDMMDEVPDGCRAKMRQLTMQLGDLVDNIREINAQTSEIVKRKLENQQELVKRAGILNKPETYTRSASKVSGGSSAKAFREI
;
A
#
# COMPACT_ATOMS: atom_id res chain seq x y z
N MET A 1 3.72 12.60 32.80
CA MET A 1 2.41 12.08 32.34
C MET A 1 1.73 11.36 33.51
N ASP A 2 0.42 11.53 33.73
CA ASP A 2 -0.27 10.75 34.77
C ASP A 2 -0.70 9.35 34.27
N GLU A 3 -1.06 8.46 35.20
CA GLU A 3 -1.46 7.07 34.92
C GLU A 3 -2.66 6.97 33.97
N ARG A 4 -3.66 7.85 34.12
CA ARG A 4 -4.87 7.83 33.29
C ARG A 4 -4.53 8.18 31.84
N THR A 5 -3.69 9.19 31.66
CA THR A 5 -3.17 9.63 30.36
C THR A 5 -2.34 8.52 29.72
N ALA A 6 -1.44 7.89 30.49
CA ALA A 6 -0.61 6.78 30.01
C ALA A 6 -1.45 5.59 29.53
N GLN A 7 -2.48 5.21 30.30
CA GLN A 7 -3.38 4.12 29.92
C GLN A 7 -4.22 4.45 28.67
N ALA A 8 -4.63 5.72 28.49
CA ALA A 8 -5.34 6.14 27.29
C ALA A 8 -4.45 6.04 26.03
N VAL A 9 -3.20 6.47 26.14
CA VAL A 9 -2.20 6.32 25.07
C VAL A 9 -1.95 4.84 24.77
N ILE A 10 -1.76 3.99 25.79
CA ILE A 10 -1.55 2.56 25.60
C ILE A 10 -2.70 1.93 24.80
N ARG A 11 -3.95 2.22 25.16
CA ARG A 11 -5.12 1.72 24.41
C ARG A 11 -5.12 2.17 22.95
N CYS A 12 -4.72 3.42 22.69
CA CYS A 12 -4.57 3.91 21.32
C CYS A 12 -3.51 3.11 20.55
N LEU A 13 -2.34 2.91 21.15
CA LEU A 13 -1.25 2.16 20.52
C LEU A 13 -1.60 0.69 20.28
N GLU A 14 -2.37 0.05 21.17
CA GLU A 14 -2.87 -1.31 20.96
C GLU A 14 -3.76 -1.40 19.71
N ILE A 15 -4.72 -0.48 19.58
CA ILE A 15 -5.62 -0.40 18.42
C ILE A 15 -4.81 -0.17 17.14
N ASP A 16 -3.83 0.73 17.18
CA ASP A 16 -2.98 1.02 16.02
C ASP A 16 -2.14 -0.21 15.65
N CYS A 17 -1.50 -0.87 16.62
CA CYS A 17 -0.70 -2.08 16.38
C CYS A 17 -1.53 -3.19 15.75
N ASP A 18 -2.75 -3.44 16.24
CA ASP A 18 -3.62 -4.48 15.71
C ASP A 18 -4.03 -4.16 14.26
N PHE A 19 -4.43 -2.92 14.00
CA PHE A 19 -4.76 -2.46 12.66
C PHE A 19 -3.58 -2.58 11.68
N TYR A 20 -2.40 -2.07 12.04
CA TYR A 20 -1.24 -2.11 11.15
C TYR A 20 -0.72 -3.53 10.94
N ARG A 21 -0.91 -4.44 11.90
CA ARG A 21 -0.62 -5.87 11.72
C ARG A 21 -1.53 -6.49 10.65
N GLU A 22 -2.83 -6.23 10.71
CA GLU A 22 -3.77 -6.70 9.68
C GLU A 22 -3.46 -6.11 8.30
N LEU A 23 -3.18 -4.80 8.25
CA LEU A 23 -2.80 -4.13 7.00
C LEU A 23 -1.52 -4.74 6.41
N HIS A 24 -0.50 -4.98 7.24
CA HIS A 24 0.73 -5.62 6.80
C HIS A 24 0.48 -7.01 6.21
N MET A 25 -0.35 -7.83 6.86
CA MET A 25 -0.74 -9.15 6.33
C MET A 25 -1.48 -9.04 4.97
N PHE A 26 -2.38 -8.06 4.84
CA PHE A 26 -3.06 -7.79 3.58
C PHE A 26 -2.07 -7.41 2.46
N LEU A 27 -1.11 -6.53 2.75
CA LEU A 27 -0.12 -6.08 1.77
C LEU A 27 0.83 -7.20 1.35
N MET A 28 1.26 -8.06 2.28
CA MET A 28 2.04 -9.27 1.96
C MET A 28 1.27 -10.22 1.03
N LYS A 29 -0.04 -10.38 1.27
CA LYS A 29 -0.91 -11.17 0.38
C LYS A 29 -1.02 -10.52 -1.00
N LYS A 30 -1.25 -9.20 -1.06
CA LYS A 30 -1.31 -8.43 -2.31
C LYS A 30 -0.02 -8.56 -3.11
N HIS A 31 1.13 -8.46 -2.45
CA HIS A 31 2.45 -8.67 -3.07
C HIS A 31 2.56 -10.04 -3.74
N THR A 32 2.19 -11.11 -3.02
CA THR A 32 2.18 -12.47 -3.57
C THR A 32 1.26 -12.59 -4.78
N LYS A 33 0.07 -12.00 -4.71
CA LYS A 33 -0.90 -12.01 -5.80
C LYS A 33 -0.47 -11.24 -7.04
N ILE A 34 0.35 -10.19 -6.87
CA ILE A 34 1.01 -9.49 -7.97
C ILE A 34 2.10 -10.36 -8.62
N LEU A 35 2.87 -11.10 -7.82
CA LEU A 35 3.85 -12.05 -8.36
C LEU A 35 3.17 -13.12 -9.23
N ASP A 36 2.05 -13.65 -8.76
CA ASP A 36 1.24 -14.67 -9.42
C ASP A 36 0.42 -14.18 -10.63
N ASP A 37 0.44 -12.87 -10.93
CA ASP A 37 -0.40 -12.23 -11.96
C ASP A 37 -1.91 -12.50 -11.78
N ASP A 38 -2.37 -12.66 -10.53
CA ASP A 38 -3.77 -12.92 -10.17
C ASP A 38 -4.60 -11.63 -10.23
N LEU A 39 -4.91 -11.20 -11.45
CA LEU A 39 -5.64 -9.95 -11.72
C LEU A 39 -7.08 -9.96 -11.17
N GLU A 40 -7.70 -11.14 -11.07
CA GLU A 40 -9.04 -11.29 -10.51
C GLU A 40 -9.03 -10.95 -9.02
N TRP A 41 -8.12 -11.56 -8.25
CA TRP A 41 -7.98 -11.25 -6.83
C TRP A 41 -7.62 -9.78 -6.62
N LEU A 42 -6.70 -9.24 -7.43
CA LEU A 42 -6.29 -7.83 -7.31
C LEU A 42 -7.48 -6.89 -7.51
N THR A 43 -8.31 -7.15 -8.51
CA THR A 43 -9.52 -6.36 -8.78
C THR A 43 -10.52 -6.44 -7.63
N GLN A 44 -10.76 -7.65 -7.10
CA GLN A 44 -11.67 -7.85 -5.96
C GLN A 44 -11.16 -7.19 -4.68
N SER A 45 -9.83 -7.13 -4.51
CA SER A 45 -9.19 -6.59 -3.30
C SER A 45 -9.24 -5.06 -3.18
N LEU A 46 -9.56 -4.32 -4.26
CA LEU A 46 -9.53 -2.86 -4.29
C LEU A 46 -10.43 -2.20 -3.23
N ASN A 47 -11.64 -2.73 -3.04
CA ASN A 47 -12.55 -2.22 -2.02
C ASN A 47 -12.01 -2.44 -0.59
N THR A 48 -11.36 -3.57 -0.36
CA THR A 48 -10.71 -3.88 0.92
C THR A 48 -9.54 -2.95 1.18
N GLU A 49 -8.70 -2.70 0.17
CA GLU A 49 -7.60 -1.75 0.28
C GLU A 49 -8.08 -0.32 0.56
N GLN A 50 -9.12 0.13 -0.13
CA GLN A 50 -9.75 1.43 0.13
C GLN A 50 -10.27 1.52 1.57
N ALA A 51 -10.89 0.44 2.09
CA ALA A 51 -11.34 0.39 3.48
C ALA A 51 -10.18 0.52 4.47
N TYR A 52 -9.03 -0.13 4.21
CA TYR A 52 -7.82 0.05 5.02
C TYR A 52 -7.32 1.49 5.00
N VAL A 53 -7.26 2.14 3.82
CA VAL A 53 -6.83 3.55 3.71
C VAL A 53 -7.74 4.46 4.53
N MET A 54 -9.06 4.32 4.38
CA MET A 54 -10.04 5.10 5.14
C MET A 54 -9.93 4.86 6.65
N LYS A 55 -9.71 3.60 7.05
CA LYS A 55 -9.55 3.24 8.46
C LYS A 55 -8.27 3.83 9.05
N SER A 56 -7.15 3.78 8.32
CA SER A 56 -5.88 4.39 8.73
C SER A 56 -6.03 5.89 8.98
N GLN A 57 -6.67 6.62 8.06
CA GLN A 57 -6.96 8.04 8.25
C GLN A 57 -7.86 8.29 9.45
N SER A 58 -8.91 7.48 9.63
CA SER A 58 -9.80 7.60 10.79
C SER A 58 -9.07 7.38 12.13
N LEU A 59 -8.17 6.41 12.20
CA LEU A 59 -7.35 6.16 13.40
C LEU A 59 -6.40 7.31 13.68
N GLU A 60 -5.71 7.81 12.64
CA GLU A 60 -4.80 8.96 12.79
C GLU A 60 -5.53 10.21 13.28
N THR A 61 -6.71 10.52 12.73
CA THR A 61 -7.55 11.64 13.22
C THR A 61 -7.95 11.45 14.68
N LYS A 62 -8.34 10.23 15.08
CA LYS A 62 -8.70 9.92 16.48
C LYS A 62 -7.50 10.03 17.41
N ARG A 63 -6.32 9.58 16.98
CA ARG A 63 -5.06 9.69 17.72
C ARG A 63 -4.69 11.16 17.94
N GLN A 64 -4.76 11.98 16.90
CA GLN A 64 -4.51 13.43 17.00
C GLN A 64 -5.48 14.11 17.98
N ALA A 65 -6.80 13.83 17.85
CA ALA A 65 -7.80 14.37 18.76
C ALA A 65 -7.59 13.93 20.22
N LEU A 66 -7.23 12.65 20.43
CA LEU A 66 -6.88 12.14 21.76
C LEU A 66 -5.67 12.88 22.34
N PHE A 67 -4.59 13.02 21.55
CA PHE A 67 -3.36 13.65 22.01
C PHE A 67 -3.58 15.14 22.31
N GLN A 68 -4.42 15.81 21.52
CA GLN A 68 -4.84 17.19 21.78
C GLN A 68 -5.65 17.29 23.07
N GLY A 69 -6.63 16.40 23.28
CA GLY A 69 -7.45 16.37 24.49
C GLY A 69 -6.67 16.03 25.76
N LEU A 70 -5.54 15.33 25.63
CA LEU A 70 -4.61 15.01 26.72
C LEU A 70 -3.53 16.09 26.93
N GLY A 71 -3.47 17.13 26.08
CA GLY A 71 -2.47 18.20 26.17
C GLY A 71 -1.05 17.76 25.80
N ILE A 72 -0.91 16.72 24.98
CA ILE A 72 0.39 16.13 24.59
C ILE A 72 0.66 16.16 23.09
N ALA A 73 -0.18 16.86 22.30
CA ALA A 73 -0.11 16.87 20.84
C ALA A 73 1.25 17.35 20.27
N ASP A 74 1.90 18.31 20.92
CA ASP A 74 3.16 18.90 20.45
C ASP A 74 4.40 18.13 20.93
N ARG A 75 4.21 16.99 21.57
CA ARG A 75 5.29 16.20 22.18
C ARG A 75 5.40 14.84 21.48
N LYS A 76 6.63 14.40 21.22
CA LYS A 76 6.85 13.03 20.76
C LYS A 76 6.74 12.08 21.94
N LEU A 77 6.14 10.92 21.72
CA LEU A 77 5.98 9.91 22.77
C LEU A 77 7.33 9.44 23.33
N SER A 78 8.35 9.34 22.47
CA SER A 78 9.74 9.03 22.84
C SER A 78 10.28 9.96 23.92
N ASP A 79 9.96 11.25 23.81
CA ASP A 79 10.49 12.31 24.67
C ASP A 79 9.77 12.36 26.02
N MET A 80 8.66 11.61 26.14
CA MET A 80 7.83 11.54 27.33
C MET A 80 8.05 10.26 28.13
N MET A 81 8.84 9.29 27.62
CA MET A 81 9.00 7.97 28.24
C MET A 81 9.49 8.01 29.68
N ASP A 82 10.25 9.04 30.04
CA ASP A 82 10.76 9.21 31.41
C ASP A 82 9.68 9.66 32.40
N GLU A 83 8.64 10.31 31.89
CA GLU A 83 7.49 10.79 32.66
C GLU A 83 6.33 9.78 32.69
N VAL A 84 6.46 8.64 32.02
CA VAL A 84 5.44 7.58 32.03
C VAL A 84 5.56 6.81 33.35
N PRO A 85 4.45 6.58 34.07
CA PRO A 85 4.46 5.78 35.28
C PRO A 85 5.08 4.40 35.07
N ASP A 86 5.84 3.91 36.05
CA ASP A 86 6.67 2.71 35.90
C ASP A 86 5.86 1.46 35.52
N GLY A 87 4.63 1.33 36.02
CA GLY A 87 3.71 0.23 35.65
C GLY A 87 3.26 0.26 34.19
N CYS A 88 3.25 1.43 33.55
CA CYS A 88 2.86 1.62 32.16
C CYS A 88 4.05 1.63 31.19
N ARG A 89 5.24 2.05 31.66
CA ARG A 89 6.40 2.37 30.83
C ARG A 89 6.85 1.24 29.92
N ALA A 90 6.98 0.02 30.48
CA ALA A 90 7.43 -1.15 29.72
C ALA A 90 6.47 -1.47 28.55
N LYS A 91 5.17 -1.49 28.82
CA LYS A 91 4.14 -1.75 27.81
C LYS A 91 4.09 -0.68 26.74
N MET A 92 4.16 0.59 27.14
CA MET A 92 4.15 1.71 26.18
C MET A 92 5.38 1.68 25.27
N ARG A 93 6.56 1.39 25.81
CA ARG A 93 7.79 1.21 25.02
C ARG A 93 7.66 0.05 24.03
N GLN A 94 7.17 -1.11 24.49
CA GLN A 94 6.95 -2.27 23.63
C GLN A 94 6.01 -1.93 22.46
N LEU A 95 4.85 -1.34 22.74
CA LEU A 95 3.88 -0.99 21.69
C LEU A 95 4.43 0.05 20.71
N THR A 96 5.20 1.03 21.20
CA THR A 96 5.84 2.03 20.34
C THR A 96 6.84 1.40 19.38
N MET A 97 7.66 0.47 19.88
CA MET A 97 8.60 -0.28 19.03
C MET A 97 7.86 -1.15 18.00
N GLN A 98 6.85 -1.91 18.45
CA GLN A 98 6.05 -2.74 17.55
C GLN A 98 5.38 -1.94 16.43
N LEU A 99 4.83 -0.77 16.77
CA LEU A 99 4.22 0.12 15.78
C LEU A 99 5.27 0.64 14.78
N GLY A 100 6.46 1.00 15.26
CA GLY A 100 7.58 1.40 14.41
C GLY A 100 7.95 0.31 13.41
N ASP A 101 8.18 -0.91 13.90
CA ASP A 101 8.52 -2.08 13.08
C ASP A 101 7.43 -2.36 12.04
N LEU A 102 6.15 -2.30 12.43
CA LEU A 102 5.03 -2.50 11.50
C LEU A 102 4.99 -1.45 10.39
N VAL A 103 5.19 -0.17 10.73
CA VAL A 103 5.21 0.91 9.75
C VAL A 103 6.38 0.75 8.77
N ASP A 104 7.56 0.39 9.26
CA ASP A 104 8.73 0.19 8.41
C ASP A 104 8.57 -1.04 7.50
N ASN A 105 8.04 -2.16 8.01
CA ASN A 105 7.70 -3.33 7.21
C ASN A 105 6.67 -3.00 6.11
N ILE A 106 5.64 -2.21 6.44
CA ILE A 106 4.63 -1.76 5.47
C ILE A 106 5.26 -0.88 4.38
N ARG A 107 6.18 0.02 4.74
CA ARG A 107 6.90 0.85 3.76
C ARG A 107 7.76 0.00 2.84
N GLU A 108 8.48 -0.97 3.40
CA GLU A 108 9.34 -1.87 2.64
C GLU A 108 8.54 -2.70 1.64
N ILE A 109 7.50 -3.41 2.09
CA ILE A 109 6.69 -4.26 1.20
C ILE A 109 6.00 -3.45 0.10
N ASN A 110 5.55 -2.23 0.41
CA ASN A 110 4.97 -1.35 -0.60
C ASN A 110 6.01 -0.93 -1.64
N ALA A 111 7.21 -0.53 -1.22
CA ALA A 111 8.28 -0.17 -2.15
C ALA A 111 8.67 -1.34 -3.07
N GLN A 112 8.84 -2.54 -2.49
CA GLN A 112 9.12 -3.76 -3.25
C GLN A 112 7.99 -4.09 -4.24
N THR A 113 6.75 -4.00 -3.80
CA THR A 113 5.57 -4.27 -4.63
C THR A 113 5.46 -3.29 -5.79
N SER A 114 5.65 -1.98 -5.54
CA SER A 114 5.63 -0.96 -6.59
C SER A 114 6.71 -1.18 -7.64
N GLU A 115 7.92 -1.57 -7.23
CA GLU A 115 9.01 -1.87 -8.15
C GLU A 115 8.69 -3.11 -9.02
N ILE A 116 8.11 -4.16 -8.44
CA ILE A 116 7.67 -5.35 -9.21
C ILE A 116 6.60 -4.98 -10.23
N VAL A 117 5.57 -4.23 -9.82
CA VAL A 117 4.50 -3.78 -10.73
C VAL A 117 5.09 -2.98 -11.88
N LYS A 118 5.99 -2.03 -11.59
CA LYS A 118 6.67 -1.22 -12.60
C LYS A 118 7.41 -2.10 -13.62
N ARG A 119 8.25 -3.04 -13.17
CA ARG A 119 8.98 -3.95 -14.06
C ARG A 119 8.05 -4.82 -14.90
N LYS A 120 6.98 -5.35 -14.32
CA LYS A 120 5.98 -6.15 -15.05
C LYS A 120 5.32 -5.32 -16.16
N LEU A 121 4.95 -4.07 -15.87
CA LEU A 121 4.37 -3.16 -16.87
C LEU A 121 5.36 -2.76 -17.97
N GLU A 122 6.62 -2.47 -17.63
CA GLU A 122 7.68 -2.17 -18.60
C GLU A 122 7.91 -3.35 -19.56
N ASN A 123 7.94 -4.57 -19.03
CA ASN A 123 8.05 -5.80 -19.84
C ASN A 123 6.84 -5.96 -20.77
N GLN A 124 5.62 -5.74 -20.28
CA GLN A 124 4.41 -5.79 -21.10
C GLN A 124 4.44 -4.74 -22.22
N GLN A 125 4.88 -3.51 -21.91
CA GLN A 125 5.01 -2.43 -22.89
C GLN A 125 5.99 -2.78 -24.01
N GLU A 126 7.14 -3.37 -23.67
CA GLU A 126 8.14 -3.80 -24.65
C GLU A 126 7.62 -4.95 -25.53
N LEU A 127 6.90 -5.92 -24.95
CA LEU A 127 6.25 -7.00 -25.71
C LEU A 127 5.22 -6.46 -26.71
N VAL A 128 4.35 -5.55 -26.26
CA VAL A 128 3.34 -4.91 -27.12
C VAL A 128 3.98 -4.13 -28.27
N LYS A 129 5.10 -3.44 -27.99
CA LYS A 129 5.88 -2.71 -29.00
C LYS A 129 6.49 -3.65 -30.04
N ARG A 130 7.13 -4.76 -29.61
CA ARG A 130 7.72 -5.77 -30.51
C ARG A 130 6.67 -6.48 -31.35
N ALA A 131 5.50 -6.75 -30.79
CA ALA A 131 4.38 -7.36 -31.50
C ALA A 131 3.71 -6.42 -32.52
N GLY A 132 4.12 -5.15 -32.61
CA GLY A 132 3.54 -4.17 -33.54
C GLY A 132 2.08 -3.82 -33.24
N ILE A 133 1.56 -4.16 -32.05
CA ILE A 133 0.16 -3.96 -31.68
C ILE A 133 -0.20 -2.48 -31.60
N LEU A 134 0.73 -1.65 -31.13
CA LEU A 134 0.58 -0.20 -31.04
C LEU A 134 0.72 0.51 -32.40
N ASN A 135 1.47 -0.10 -33.33
CA ASN A 135 1.72 0.44 -34.67
C ASN A 135 0.94 -0.37 -35.71
N LYS A 136 -0.37 -0.53 -35.53
CA LYS A 136 -1.20 -1.07 -36.60
C LYS A 136 -1.13 -0.12 -37.79
N PRO A 137 -0.69 -0.57 -38.98
CA PRO A 137 -0.73 0.28 -40.17
C PRO A 137 -2.18 0.70 -40.42
N GLU A 138 -2.38 1.96 -40.82
CA GLU A 138 -3.71 2.45 -41.20
C GLU A 138 -4.29 1.51 -42.27
N THR A 139 -5.42 0.88 -41.97
CA THR A 139 -6.10 -0.02 -42.90
C THR A 139 -6.88 0.74 -43.96
N TYR A 140 -7.18 2.02 -43.69
CA TYR A 140 -7.91 2.93 -44.57
C TYR A 140 -7.26 4.31 -44.58
N THR A 141 -7.20 4.93 -45.76
CA THR A 141 -6.80 6.34 -45.91
C THR A 141 -7.89 7.28 -45.37
N ARG A 142 -7.56 8.57 -45.22
CA ARG A 142 -8.52 9.64 -44.83
C ARG A 142 -9.78 9.72 -45.72
N SER A 143 -9.72 9.18 -46.94
CA SER A 143 -10.84 9.05 -47.89
C SER A 143 -11.58 7.71 -47.78
N ALA A 144 -11.41 6.97 -46.67
CA ALA A 144 -11.97 5.64 -46.43
C ALA A 144 -11.61 4.58 -47.48
N SER A 145 -10.51 4.78 -48.21
CA SER A 145 -10.02 3.83 -49.22
C SER A 145 -9.06 2.83 -48.57
N LYS A 146 -9.22 1.53 -48.84
CA LYS A 146 -8.38 0.48 -48.23
C LYS A 146 -6.92 0.63 -48.69
N VAL A 147 -5.97 0.65 -47.75
CA VAL A 147 -4.54 0.70 -48.08
C VAL A 147 -4.11 -0.67 -48.61
N SER A 148 -3.64 -0.73 -49.86
CA SER A 148 -3.43 -1.98 -50.62
C SER A 148 -2.08 -2.69 -50.35
N GLY A 149 -1.39 -2.40 -49.25
CA GLY A 149 -0.07 -2.96 -48.96
C GLY A 149 0.11 -3.29 -47.48
N GLY A 150 0.10 -4.58 -47.15
CA GLY A 150 0.48 -5.08 -45.83
C GLY A 150 -0.53 -6.06 -45.25
N SER A 151 -0.43 -7.34 -45.64
CA SER A 151 -1.16 -8.41 -44.98
C SER A 151 -0.67 -8.56 -43.54
N SER A 152 -1.46 -8.09 -42.58
CA SER A 152 -1.26 -8.31 -41.14
C SER A 152 -1.39 -9.79 -40.73
N ALA A 153 -1.80 -10.67 -41.65
CA ALA A 153 -1.98 -12.10 -41.39
C ALA A 153 -0.67 -12.91 -41.35
N LYS A 154 0.48 -12.34 -41.75
CA LYS A 154 1.78 -13.06 -41.64
C LYS A 154 2.38 -13.03 -40.23
N ALA A 155 2.02 -12.07 -39.38
CA ALA A 155 2.60 -11.94 -38.04
C ALA A 155 2.11 -13.00 -37.03
N PHE A 156 0.99 -13.68 -37.32
CA PHE A 156 0.38 -14.68 -36.42
C PHE A 156 0.64 -16.13 -36.84
N ARG A 157 1.44 -16.39 -37.88
CA ARG A 157 1.70 -17.76 -38.40
C ARG A 157 3.04 -18.38 -37.96
N GLU A 158 3.85 -17.67 -37.18
CA GLU A 158 5.15 -18.17 -36.69
C GLU A 158 5.28 -18.10 -35.15
N ILE A 159 4.22 -18.51 -34.44
CA ILE A 159 4.30 -18.93 -33.03
C ILE A 159 3.82 -20.37 -32.94
#